data_AF-A0A7V0WW47-F1
#
_entry.id   AF-A0A7V0WW47-F1
#
_cell.length_a   1.000
_cell.length_b   1.000
_cell.length_c   1.000
_cell.angle_alpha   90.00
_cell.angle_beta   90.00
_cell.angle_gamma   90.00
#
_symmetry.space_group_name_H-M   'P 1'
#
loop_
_entity.id
_entity.type
_entity.pdbx_description
1 polymer ?
#
loop_
_entity_poly.entity_id
_entity_poly.type
_entity_poly.pdbx_seq_one_letter_code
_entity_poly.pdbx_strand_id
1 'polypeptide(L)'
;MRKLIIVAIAVAGLLALNSCGSKEKKEATDYTSTFVPMEVEIPAELQDNPEAIEYINGMTKAVDAYAMALDKVAGEIHKMGLKEGEEPSTMQKIKLIQVLATHFEDLSKSAEPFFNFMEESSYLKGELTDEEALAFATVMERFEIRMTELEKKYENLNSIAGQTANY
;
A
#
# COMPACT_ATOMS: atom_id res chain seq x y z
N MET A 1 14.08 -2.08 -17.93
CA MET A 1 12.88 -2.65 -17.29
C MET A 1 13.29 -3.42 -16.04
N ARG A 2 13.53 -2.72 -14.92
CA ARG A 2 14.01 -3.30 -13.66
C ARG A 2 13.57 -2.41 -12.47
N LYS A 3 12.27 -2.24 -12.19
CA LYS A 3 11.81 -1.41 -11.04
C LYS A 3 10.41 -1.77 -10.49
N LEU A 4 9.95 -3.03 -10.54
CA LEU A 4 8.54 -3.35 -10.20
C LEU A 4 8.36 -4.51 -9.21
N ILE A 5 9.24 -4.68 -8.22
CA ILE A 5 9.10 -5.80 -7.26
C ILE A 5 8.18 -5.45 -6.08
N ILE A 6 8.19 -4.21 -5.56
CA ILE A 6 7.25 -3.80 -4.51
C ILE A 6 5.81 -3.78 -5.05
N VAL A 7 5.62 -3.29 -6.27
CA VAL A 7 4.33 -3.38 -6.98
C VAL A 7 3.91 -4.84 -7.15
N ALA A 8 4.83 -5.76 -7.47
CA ALA A 8 4.51 -7.17 -7.59
C ALA A 8 4.14 -7.85 -6.26
N ILE A 9 4.71 -7.42 -5.11
CA ILE A 9 4.32 -7.95 -3.78
C ILE A 9 2.97 -7.36 -3.35
N ALA A 10 2.73 -6.07 -3.61
CA ALA A 10 1.44 -5.42 -3.38
C ALA A 10 0.32 -6.04 -4.23
N VAL A 11 0.61 -6.46 -5.47
CA VAL A 11 -0.34 -7.12 -6.38
C VAL A 11 -0.44 -8.64 -6.14
N ALA A 12 0.63 -9.33 -5.77
CA ALA A 12 0.60 -10.77 -5.52
C ALA A 12 -0.03 -11.14 -4.16
N GLY A 13 -0.01 -10.22 -3.18
CA GLY A 13 -0.75 -10.36 -1.93
C GLY A 13 -2.27 -10.52 -2.16
N LEU A 14 -2.80 -9.89 -3.21
CA LEU A 14 -4.21 -10.01 -3.62
C LEU A 14 -4.57 -11.39 -4.21
N LEU A 15 -3.60 -12.15 -4.75
CA LEU A 15 -3.86 -13.39 -5.50
C LEU A 15 -3.62 -14.68 -4.70
N ALA A 16 -3.04 -14.62 -3.50
CA ALA A 16 -2.68 -15.81 -2.72
C ALA A 16 -3.74 -16.28 -1.71
N LEU A 17 -4.92 -15.66 -1.66
CA LEU A 17 -5.90 -15.83 -0.57
C LEU A 17 -6.91 -16.98 -0.77
N ASN A 18 -6.45 -18.16 -1.19
CA ASN A 18 -7.28 -19.38 -1.18
C ASN A 18 -6.64 -20.55 -0.43
N SER A 19 -5.93 -20.29 0.67
CA SER A 19 -5.54 -21.38 1.56
C SER A 19 -5.37 -20.98 3.02
N CYS A 20 -6.33 -21.48 3.81
CA CYS A 20 -6.19 -22.05 5.15
C CYS A 20 -5.72 -21.20 6.36
N GLY A 21 -6.62 -21.20 7.36
CA GLY A 21 -6.30 -21.79 8.66
C GLY A 21 -6.22 -20.81 9.82
N SER A 22 -7.25 -20.81 10.68
CA SER A 22 -7.25 -20.07 11.93
C SER A 22 -6.07 -20.50 12.83
N LYS A 23 -5.24 -19.53 13.22
CA LYS A 23 -4.39 -19.62 14.42
C LYS A 23 -4.33 -18.27 15.12
N GLU A 24 -4.31 -18.37 16.44
CA GLU A 24 -4.39 -17.32 17.45
C GLU A 24 -3.61 -16.03 17.12
N LYS A 25 -4.26 -14.89 17.37
CA LYS A 25 -3.66 -13.55 17.37
C LYS A 25 -2.51 -13.52 18.39
N LYS A 26 -1.27 -13.57 17.91
CA LYS A 26 -0.12 -13.07 18.67
C LYS A 26 -0.09 -11.56 18.52
N GLU A 27 0.06 -10.86 19.64
CA GLU A 27 0.17 -9.41 19.71
C GLU A 27 1.25 -8.92 18.74
N ALA A 28 0.87 -7.92 17.93
CA ALA A 28 1.72 -7.31 16.93
C ALA A 28 2.96 -6.70 17.61
N THR A 29 4.13 -6.93 17.03
CA THR A 29 5.36 -6.31 17.49
C THR A 29 5.35 -4.79 17.28
N ASP A 30 5.96 -4.07 18.22
CA ASP A 30 6.04 -2.61 18.38
C ASP A 30 6.72 -1.85 17.22
N TYR A 31 6.19 -1.90 16.00
CA TYR A 31 6.50 -0.88 15.01
C TYR A 31 5.29 0.05 14.81
N THR A 32 5.47 1.31 15.18
CA THR A 32 4.54 2.39 14.89
C THR A 32 4.99 3.10 13.62
N SER A 33 4.06 3.33 12.69
CA SER A 33 4.34 4.12 11.49
C SER A 33 4.85 5.51 11.87
N THR A 34 5.83 6.02 11.13
CA THR A 34 6.32 7.40 11.31
C THR A 34 5.65 8.39 10.36
N PHE A 35 4.76 7.92 9.49
CA PHE A 35 4.01 8.83 8.63
C PHE A 35 2.91 9.54 9.41
N VAL A 36 2.77 10.83 9.15
CA VAL A 36 1.69 11.68 9.65
C VAL A 36 0.72 11.91 8.49
N PRO A 37 -0.61 11.94 8.72
CA PRO A 37 -1.57 12.25 7.66
C PRO A 37 -1.19 13.56 6.96
N MET A 38 -1.25 13.57 5.63
CA MET A 38 -1.01 14.80 4.87
C MET A 38 -2.24 15.70 4.97
N GLU A 39 -2.07 17.01 4.80
CA GLU A 39 -3.21 17.90 4.66
C GLU A 39 -4.00 17.55 3.39
N VAL A 40 -5.33 17.66 3.43
CA VAL A 40 -6.16 17.38 2.25
C VAL A 40 -6.32 18.68 1.47
N GLU A 41 -5.77 18.71 0.27
CA GLU A 41 -5.91 19.85 -0.66
C GLU A 41 -7.04 19.54 -1.65
N ILE A 42 -8.06 20.41 -1.70
CA ILE A 42 -9.16 20.32 -2.65
C ILE A 42 -8.88 21.30 -3.81
N PRO A 43 -8.84 20.83 -5.07
CA PRO A 43 -8.72 21.70 -6.24
C PRO A 43 -9.80 22.78 -6.27
N ALA A 44 -9.46 23.98 -6.75
CA ALA A 44 -10.39 25.12 -6.78
C ALA A 44 -11.66 24.81 -7.60
N GLU A 45 -11.49 24.04 -8.67
CA GLU A 45 -12.52 23.59 -9.60
C GLU A 45 -13.56 22.66 -8.94
N LEU A 46 -13.21 22.05 -7.80
CA LEU A 46 -14.07 21.08 -7.11
C LEU A 46 -14.68 21.65 -5.82
N GLN A 47 -14.42 22.91 -5.47
CA GLN A 47 -14.88 23.50 -4.20
C GLN A 47 -16.40 23.61 -4.06
N ASP A 48 -17.12 23.68 -5.19
CA ASP A 48 -18.58 23.73 -5.22
C ASP A 48 -19.22 22.34 -5.49
N ASN A 49 -18.42 21.29 -5.63
CA ASN A 49 -18.89 19.92 -5.84
C ASN A 49 -18.79 19.10 -4.52
N PRO A 50 -19.89 18.97 -3.75
CA PRO A 50 -19.86 18.28 -2.46
C PRO A 50 -19.53 16.79 -2.56
N GLU A 51 -19.89 16.13 -3.66
CA GLU A 51 -19.60 14.72 -3.90
C GLU A 51 -18.11 14.50 -4.16
N ALA A 52 -17.50 15.34 -5.00
CA ALA A 52 -16.05 15.32 -5.23
C ALA A 52 -15.26 15.62 -3.94
N ILE A 53 -15.73 16.57 -3.13
CA ILE A 53 -15.13 16.88 -1.82
C ILE A 53 -15.21 15.69 -0.87
N GLU A 54 -16.37 15.04 -0.78
CA GLU A 54 -16.55 13.85 0.06
C GLU A 54 -15.63 12.72 -0.40
N TYR A 55 -15.58 12.47 -1.71
CA TYR A 55 -14.69 11.49 -2.32
C TYR A 55 -13.23 11.75 -1.98
N ILE A 56 -12.72 12.97 -2.25
CA ILE A 56 -11.33 13.33 -1.98
C ILE A 56 -11.03 13.17 -0.49
N ASN A 57 -11.89 13.67 0.40
CA ASN A 57 -11.67 13.57 1.84
C ASN A 57 -11.68 12.12 2.36
N GLY A 58 -12.56 11.27 1.84
CA GLY A 58 -12.63 9.86 2.22
C GLY A 58 -11.41 9.09 1.73
N MET A 59 -11.11 9.23 0.44
CA MET A 59 -10.05 8.46 -0.21
C MET A 59 -8.65 8.91 0.19
N THR A 60 -8.41 10.20 0.43
CA THR A 60 -7.10 10.66 0.91
C THR A 60 -6.76 10.13 2.30
N LYS A 61 -7.76 9.97 3.19
CA LYS A 61 -7.60 9.29 4.48
C LYS A 61 -7.33 7.81 4.32
N ALA A 62 -8.01 7.14 3.39
CA ALA A 62 -7.78 5.74 3.10
C ALA A 62 -6.36 5.50 2.57
N VAL A 63 -5.89 6.34 1.65
CA VAL A 63 -4.51 6.32 1.14
C VAL A 63 -3.49 6.47 2.27
N ASP A 64 -3.69 7.42 3.18
CA ASP A 64 -2.79 7.60 4.33
C ASP A 64 -2.81 6.39 5.27
N ALA A 65 -3.99 5.86 5.59
CA ALA A 65 -4.12 4.68 6.44
C ALA A 65 -3.42 3.46 5.81
N TYR A 66 -3.57 3.28 4.50
CA TYR A 66 -2.92 2.21 3.74
C TYR A 66 -1.39 2.37 3.73
N ALA A 67 -0.89 3.58 3.47
CA ALA A 67 0.54 3.87 3.52
C ALA A 67 1.14 3.61 4.91
N MET A 68 0.41 3.95 5.98
CA MET A 68 0.84 3.66 7.36
C MET A 68 0.83 2.16 7.66
N ALA A 69 -0.14 1.40 7.17
CA ALA A 69 -0.17 -0.05 7.33
C ALA A 69 1.01 -0.71 6.59
N LEU A 70 1.32 -0.24 5.37
CA LEU A 70 2.51 -0.67 4.62
C LEU A 70 3.80 -0.31 5.34
N ASP A 71 3.90 0.89 5.93
CA ASP A 71 5.07 1.30 6.72
C ASP A 71 5.32 0.35 7.88
N LYS A 72 4.26 -0.14 8.54
CA LYS A 72 4.39 -1.12 9.64
C LYS A 72 4.99 -2.44 9.16
N VAL A 73 4.45 -2.98 8.08
CA VAL A 73 4.95 -4.22 7.48
C VAL A 73 6.39 -4.06 7.02
N ALA A 74 6.69 -3.01 6.28
CA ALA A 74 8.03 -2.73 5.78
C ALA A 74 9.04 -2.53 6.92
N GLY A 75 8.66 -1.84 7.99
CA GLY A 75 9.50 -1.64 9.18
C GLY A 75 9.88 -2.95 9.87
N GLU A 76 8.94 -3.89 10.01
CA GLU A 76 9.23 -5.22 10.57
C GLU A 76 10.09 -6.08 9.65
N ILE A 77 9.83 -6.06 8.34
CA ILE A 77 10.65 -6.75 7.34
C ILE A 77 12.07 -6.20 7.35
N HIS A 78 12.24 -4.88 7.43
CA HIS A 78 13.55 -4.23 7.46
C HIS A 78 14.40 -4.69 8.67
N LYS A 79 13.78 -4.85 9.84
CA LYS A 79 14.45 -5.37 11.06
C LYS A 79 14.95 -6.82 10.91
N MET A 80 14.49 -7.57 9.91
CA MET A 80 14.96 -8.95 9.67
C MET A 80 16.34 -9.03 9.01
N GLY A 81 16.89 -7.90 8.53
CA GLY A 81 18.22 -7.83 7.95
C GLY A 81 18.37 -8.68 6.67
N LEU A 82 17.31 -8.76 5.86
CA LEU A 82 17.37 -9.39 4.54
C LEU A 82 18.41 -8.66 3.69
N LYS A 83 19.28 -9.41 3.02
CA LYS A 83 20.34 -8.87 2.18
C LYS A 83 20.02 -9.09 0.71
N GLU A 84 20.44 -8.14 -0.11
CA GLU A 84 20.38 -8.25 -1.57
C GLU A 84 21.13 -9.49 -2.08
N GLY A 85 20.49 -10.19 -3.02
CA GLY A 85 21.07 -11.36 -3.70
C GLY A 85 21.17 -12.63 -2.85
N GLU A 86 20.81 -12.56 -1.56
CA GLU A 86 20.79 -13.72 -0.68
C GLU A 86 19.38 -14.31 -0.60
N GLU A 87 19.28 -15.63 -0.73
CA GLU A 87 18.03 -16.31 -0.44
C GLU A 87 17.72 -16.20 1.06
N PRO A 88 16.51 -15.76 1.45
CA PRO A 88 16.12 -15.73 2.85
C PRO A 88 16.21 -17.14 3.45
N SER A 89 16.80 -17.26 4.64
CA SER A 89 16.79 -18.51 5.40
C SER A 89 15.36 -18.98 5.68
N THR A 90 15.17 -20.28 5.95
CA THR A 90 13.86 -20.82 6.34
C THR A 90 13.23 -20.05 7.49
N MET A 91 14.03 -19.62 8.46
CA MET A 91 13.54 -18.83 9.59
C MET A 91 13.08 -17.43 9.16
N GLN A 92 13.80 -16.77 8.26
CA GLN A 92 13.38 -15.49 7.70
C GLN A 92 12.09 -15.63 6.87
N LYS A 93 11.94 -16.70 6.09
CA LYS A 93 10.69 -17.00 5.36
C LYS A 93 9.51 -17.20 6.32
N ILE A 94 9.70 -17.93 7.41
CA ILE A 94 8.66 -18.11 8.45
C ILE A 94 8.30 -16.75 9.08
N LYS A 95 9.28 -15.91 9.40
CA LYS A 95 9.04 -14.58 9.95
C LYS A 95 8.29 -13.67 8.97
N LEU A 96 8.60 -13.72 7.68
CA LEU A 96 7.86 -12.98 6.64
C LEU A 96 6.38 -13.37 6.64
N ILE A 97 6.08 -14.67 6.69
CA ILE A 97 4.69 -15.16 6.77
C ILE A 97 4.01 -14.66 8.05
N GLN A 98 4.72 -14.67 9.18
CA GLN A 98 4.19 -14.18 10.46
C GLN A 98 3.87 -12.68 10.40
N VAL A 99 4.79 -11.86 9.88
CA VAL A 99 4.56 -10.42 9.72
C VAL A 99 3.35 -10.17 8.83
N LEU A 100 3.26 -10.83 7.67
CA LEU A 100 2.10 -10.70 6.80
C LEU A 100 0.81 -11.12 7.50
N ALA A 101 0.79 -12.24 8.21
CA ALA A 101 -0.39 -12.70 8.93
C ALA A 101 -0.82 -11.75 10.07
N THR A 102 0.13 -11.18 10.80
CA THR A 102 -0.12 -10.23 11.89
C THR A 102 -0.72 -8.94 11.37
N HIS A 103 -0.24 -8.42 10.23
CA HIS A 103 -0.70 -7.14 9.67
C HIS A 103 -1.79 -7.28 8.61
N PHE A 104 -2.21 -8.51 8.28
CA PHE A 104 -3.19 -8.78 7.23
C PHE A 104 -4.52 -8.05 7.44
N GLU A 105 -5.02 -8.04 8.68
CA GLU A 105 -6.29 -7.38 9.01
C GLU A 105 -6.19 -5.85 8.81
N ASP A 106 -5.10 -5.24 9.27
CA ASP A 106 -4.85 -3.79 9.12
C ASP A 106 -4.68 -3.40 7.65
N LEU A 107 -3.94 -4.19 6.87
CA LEU A 107 -3.77 -3.97 5.42
C LEU A 107 -5.10 -4.12 4.67
N SER A 108 -5.87 -5.16 4.99
CA SER A 108 -7.17 -5.41 4.35
C SER A 108 -8.16 -4.29 4.65
N LYS A 109 -8.28 -3.89 5.92
CA LYS A 109 -9.18 -2.80 6.34
C LYS A 109 -8.79 -1.44 5.78
N SER A 110 -7.49 -1.17 5.68
CA SER A 110 -7.02 0.11 5.11
C SER A 110 -7.23 0.20 3.60
N ALA A 111 -7.27 -0.93 2.89
CA ALA A 111 -7.59 -0.99 1.46
C ALA A 111 -9.09 -1.09 1.15
N GLU A 112 -9.93 -1.44 2.13
CA GLU A 112 -11.38 -1.61 1.97
C GLU A 112 -12.09 -0.40 1.32
N PRO A 113 -11.81 0.86 1.69
CA PRO A 113 -12.46 2.01 1.03
C PRO A 113 -12.16 2.08 -0.47
N PHE A 114 -10.96 1.67 -0.89
CA PHE A 114 -10.59 1.61 -2.30
C PHE A 114 -11.37 0.51 -3.03
N PHE A 115 -11.52 -0.67 -2.42
CA PHE A 115 -12.31 -1.75 -3.00
C PHE A 115 -13.79 -1.41 -3.07
N ASN A 116 -14.36 -0.84 -2.01
CA ASN A 116 -15.76 -0.42 -1.98
C ASN A 116 -16.01 0.65 -3.05
N PHE A 117 -15.10 1.61 -3.22
CA PHE A 117 -15.20 2.56 -4.32
C PHE A 117 -15.16 1.88 -5.70
N MET A 118 -14.22 0.96 -5.92
CA MET A 118 -14.12 0.21 -7.19
C MET A 118 -15.36 -0.66 -7.47
N GLU A 119 -16.01 -1.17 -6.43
CA GLU A 119 -17.21 -2.02 -6.52
C GLU A 119 -18.49 -1.20 -6.69
N GLU A 120 -18.64 -0.12 -5.93
CA GLU A 120 -19.83 0.74 -5.90
C GLU A 120 -19.85 1.73 -7.07
N SER A 121 -18.70 2.05 -7.66
CA SER A 121 -18.64 3.09 -8.69
C SER A 121 -19.18 2.60 -10.04
N SER A 122 -20.18 3.33 -10.54
CA SER A 122 -20.56 3.37 -11.97
C SER A 122 -19.46 3.95 -12.88
N TYR A 123 -18.37 4.48 -12.30
CA TYR A 123 -17.19 5.09 -12.94
C TYR A 123 -16.43 4.15 -13.87
N LEU A 124 -16.49 2.83 -13.62
CA LEU A 124 -15.87 1.82 -14.50
C LEU A 124 -16.80 1.37 -15.63
N LYS A 125 -18.08 1.78 -15.60
CA LYS A 125 -19.11 1.38 -16.57
C LYS A 125 -19.49 2.50 -17.54
N GLY A 126 -19.04 3.74 -17.31
CA GLY A 126 -19.22 4.91 -18.17
C GLY A 126 -17.96 5.77 -18.26
N GLU A 127 -17.95 6.80 -19.10
CA GLU A 127 -16.87 7.81 -19.11
C GLU A 127 -17.03 8.75 -17.91
N LEU A 128 -15.92 9.07 -17.24
CA LEU A 128 -15.90 10.06 -16.16
C LEU A 128 -16.20 11.45 -16.71
N THR A 129 -16.94 12.25 -15.96
CA THR A 129 -16.94 13.70 -16.22
C THR A 129 -15.59 14.32 -15.85
N ASP A 130 -15.32 15.54 -16.31
CA ASP A 130 -14.04 16.23 -16.03
C ASP A 130 -13.81 16.43 -14.52
N GLU A 131 -14.87 16.73 -13.75
CA GLU A 131 -14.79 16.91 -12.31
C GLU A 131 -14.49 15.60 -11.58
N GLU A 132 -15.13 14.52 -12.02
CA GLU A 132 -14.93 13.17 -11.50
C GLU A 132 -13.51 12.64 -11.79
N ALA A 133 -13.01 12.88 -13.00
CA ALA A 133 -11.65 12.55 -13.39
C ALA A 133 -10.62 13.36 -12.59
N LEU A 134 -10.89 14.66 -12.35
CA LEU A 134 -10.02 15.52 -11.54
C LEU A 134 -9.99 15.08 -10.08
N ALA A 135 -11.13 14.72 -9.50
CA ALA A 135 -11.22 14.21 -8.13
C ALA A 135 -10.42 12.91 -7.98
N PHE A 136 -10.57 11.99 -8.93
CA PHE A 136 -9.79 10.75 -8.99
C PHE A 136 -8.28 11.02 -9.10
N ALA A 137 -7.88 11.90 -10.02
CA ALA A 137 -6.48 12.27 -10.21
C ALA A 137 -5.85 12.85 -8.94
N THR A 138 -6.58 13.68 -8.20
CA THR A 138 -6.14 14.27 -6.92
C THR A 138 -5.80 13.19 -5.89
N VAL A 139 -6.65 12.16 -5.79
CA VAL A 139 -6.40 11.02 -4.88
C VAL A 139 -5.20 10.19 -5.34
N MET A 140 -5.08 9.95 -6.65
CA MET A 140 -4.00 9.14 -7.22
C MET A 140 -2.63 9.81 -7.07
N GLU A 141 -2.53 11.13 -7.27
CA GLU A 141 -1.30 11.88 -7.01
C GLU A 141 -0.84 11.69 -5.56
N ARG A 142 -1.78 11.77 -4.61
CA ARG A 142 -1.49 11.53 -3.20
C ARG A 142 -0.97 10.10 -2.95
N PHE A 143 -1.59 9.11 -3.59
CA PHE A 143 -1.14 7.72 -3.50
C PHE A 143 0.30 7.57 -4.01
N GLU A 144 0.63 8.16 -5.16
CA GLU A 144 1.98 8.13 -5.72
C GLU A 144 3.01 8.79 -4.81
N ILE A 145 2.67 9.93 -4.21
CA ILE A 145 3.52 10.60 -3.21
C ILE A 145 3.81 9.65 -2.04
N ARG A 146 2.78 9.01 -1.48
CA ARG A 146 2.95 8.07 -0.36
C ARG A 146 3.78 6.84 -0.73
N MET A 147 3.59 6.28 -1.92
CA MET A 147 4.39 5.14 -2.36
C MET A 147 5.85 5.54 -2.57
N THR A 148 6.10 6.75 -3.09
CA THR A 148 7.46 7.29 -3.23
C THR A 148 8.12 7.53 -1.88
N GLU A 149 7.39 8.06 -0.88
CA GLU A 149 7.89 8.21 0.49
C GLU A 149 8.26 6.86 1.13
N LEU A 150 7.41 5.84 0.95
CA LEU A 150 7.69 4.46 1.38
C LEU A 150 8.94 3.90 0.72
N GLU A 151 9.01 3.98 -0.62
CA GLU A 151 10.15 3.50 -1.37
C GLU A 151 11.44 4.14 -0.89
N LYS A 152 11.46 5.46 -0.76
CA LYS A 152 12.63 6.22 -0.29
C LYS A 152 13.03 5.84 1.12
N LYS A 153 12.06 5.68 2.03
CA LYS A 153 12.31 5.28 3.42
C LYS A 153 12.95 3.89 3.51
N TYR A 154 12.56 3.00 2.59
CA TYR A 154 13.04 1.62 2.54
C TYR A 154 13.91 1.33 1.32
N GLU A 155 14.60 2.33 0.75
CA GLU A 155 15.41 2.18 -0.47
C GLU A 155 16.52 1.12 -0.31
N ASN A 156 16.99 0.91 0.92
CA ASN A 156 17.95 -0.15 1.26
C ASN A 156 17.35 -1.58 1.25
N LEU A 157 16.02 -1.73 1.16
CA LEU A 157 15.35 -2.98 0.77
C LEU A 157 15.25 -3.14 -0.75
N ASN A 158 15.34 -2.04 -1.52
CA ASN A 158 15.11 -2.00 -2.96
C ASN A 158 16.34 -2.32 -3.83
N SER A 159 17.51 -2.54 -3.22
CA SER A 159 18.67 -2.98 -4.00
C SER A 159 18.60 -4.46 -4.39
N ILE A 160 17.68 -5.26 -3.83
CA ILE A 160 17.58 -6.74 -3.89
C ILE A 160 17.49 -7.41 -5.30
N ALA A 161 17.46 -6.70 -6.43
CA ALA A 161 17.46 -7.31 -7.78
C ALA A 161 18.25 -6.53 -8.84
N GLY A 162 19.58 -6.44 -8.66
CA GLY A 162 20.45 -5.61 -9.51
C GLY A 162 21.55 -6.29 -10.32
N GLN A 163 21.98 -7.52 -10.04
CA GLN A 163 23.17 -8.10 -10.72
C GLN A 163 23.10 -9.62 -10.98
N THR A 164 22.16 -10.06 -11.83
CA THR A 164 22.33 -11.31 -12.58
C THR A 164 21.97 -11.11 -14.04
N ALA A 165 22.92 -10.58 -14.80
CA ALA A 165 23.07 -10.81 -16.24
C ALA A 165 24.34 -10.09 -16.71
N ASN A 166 25.49 -10.75 -16.57
CA ASN A 166 26.69 -10.57 -17.38
C ASN A 166 27.62 -11.76 -17.09
N TYR A 167 27.28 -12.91 -17.69
CA TYR A 167 28.23 -13.94 -18.07
C TYR A 167 27.86 -14.39 -19.48
#